data_AF-A0A2D6KDN0-F1
#
_entry.id   AF-A0A2D6KDN0-F1
#
_cell.length_a   1.000
_cell.length_b   1.000
_cell.length_c   1.000
_cell.angle_alpha   90.00
_cell.angle_beta   90.00
_cell.angle_gamma   90.00
#
_symmetry.space_group_name_H-M   'P 1'
#
loop_
_entity.id
_entity.type
_entity.pdbx_description
1 polymer ?
#
loop_
_entity_poly.entity_id
_entity_poly.type
_entity_poly.pdbx_seq_one_letter_code
_entity_poly.pdbx_strand_id
1 'polypeptide(L)'
;MDFMLYPTFEIVEGRGLIPNVRLPRNYKELVPRFYDQDRRKEIEEYARMLEETSMGGILVKSPEIRLQWEDKRGLTNISIGVSGGFDLNESGWPSFQEHNLGTNTSLMGGSIAMKYVSELMKSRK
;
A
#
# COMPACT_ATOMS: atom_id res chain seq x y z
N MET A 1 9.30 18.75 -10.19
CA MET A 1 10.36 17.73 -10.22
C MET A 1 10.04 16.71 -9.12
N ASP A 2 9.45 15.56 -9.48
CA ASP A 2 9.14 14.46 -8.54
C ASP A 2 10.41 13.68 -8.21
N PHE A 3 11.39 14.36 -7.64
CA PHE A 3 12.61 13.73 -7.19
C PHE A 3 12.24 12.82 -6.01
N MET A 4 12.31 11.51 -6.27
CA MET A 4 12.34 10.41 -5.30
C MET A 4 10.99 9.98 -4.69
N LEU A 5 10.09 9.43 -5.50
CA LEU A 5 9.11 8.44 -5.04
C LEU A 5 9.78 7.06 -4.89
N TYR A 6 10.88 7.00 -4.13
CA TYR A 6 11.52 5.74 -3.80
C TYR A 6 10.94 5.27 -2.47
N PRO A 7 10.19 4.16 -2.46
CA PRO A 7 9.79 3.57 -1.20
C PRO A 7 11.05 3.13 -0.44
N THR A 8 11.06 3.35 0.86
CA THR A 8 12.15 2.91 1.73
C THR A 8 11.59 2.00 2.80
N PHE A 9 12.43 1.13 3.35
CA PHE A 9 12.12 0.36 4.53
C PHE A 9 13.12 0.74 5.62
N GLU A 10 12.62 1.21 6.74
CA GLU A 10 13.43 1.55 7.91
C GLU A 10 13.37 0.38 8.89
N ILE A 11 14.53 -0.05 9.38
CA ILE A 11 14.60 -1.02 10.48
C ILE A 11 14.59 -0.24 11.78
N VAL A 12 13.53 -0.38 12.56
CA VAL A 12 13.39 0.29 13.85
C VAL A 12 13.50 -0.73 14.97
N GLU A 13 14.50 -0.55 15.82
CA GLU A 13 14.77 -1.43 16.96
C GLU A 13 13.53 -1.55 17.87
N GLY A 14 13.17 -2.78 18.23
CA GLY A 14 11.98 -3.07 19.03
C GLY A 14 10.62 -2.92 18.33
N ARG A 15 10.56 -2.41 17.09
CA ARG A 15 9.33 -2.25 16.30
C ARG A 15 9.31 -3.10 15.02
N GLY A 16 10.46 -3.40 14.45
CA GLY A 16 10.60 -4.20 13.22
C GLY A 16 10.81 -3.32 11.98
N LEU A 17 10.32 -3.79 10.84
CA LEU A 17 10.50 -3.13 9.55
C LEU A 17 9.36 -2.15 9.27
N ILE A 18 9.65 -0.89 8.97
CA ILE A 18 8.63 0.14 8.70
C ILE A 18 8.80 0.64 7.27
N PRO A 19 7.88 0.33 6.34
CA PRO A 19 7.91 0.90 5.01
C PRO A 19 7.42 2.34 5.03
N ASN A 20 8.19 3.21 4.38
CA ASN A 20 7.81 4.58 4.09
C ASN A 20 7.50 4.69 2.60
N VAL A 21 6.20 4.74 2.29
CA VAL A 21 5.70 4.80 0.90
C VAL A 21 4.98 6.12 0.68
N ARG A 22 5.65 7.02 -0.02
CA ARG A 22 5.10 8.34 -0.36
C ARG A 22 4.30 8.27 -1.66
N LEU A 23 3.21 9.02 -1.69
CA LEU A 23 2.45 9.28 -2.91
C LEU A 23 3.03 10.48 -3.67
N PRO A 24 2.78 10.59 -4.97
CA PRO A 24 3.08 11.80 -5.73
C PRO A 24 2.38 13.02 -5.11
N ARG A 25 3.00 14.20 -5.12
CA ARG A 25 2.36 15.40 -4.52
C ARG A 25 1.02 15.74 -5.17
N ASN A 26 0.89 15.44 -6.46
CA ASN A 26 -0.33 15.67 -7.23
C ASN A 26 -1.23 14.42 -7.34
N TYR A 27 -1.10 13.44 -6.44
CA TYR A 27 -1.79 12.16 -6.58
C TYR A 27 -3.31 12.27 -6.77
N LYS A 28 -3.97 13.25 -6.13
CA LYS A 28 -5.41 13.49 -6.27
C LYS A 28 -5.84 13.78 -7.71
N GLU A 29 -4.97 14.40 -8.50
CA GLU A 29 -5.22 14.66 -9.92
C GLU A 29 -5.10 13.38 -10.76
N LEU A 30 -4.36 12.39 -10.26
CA LEU A 30 -4.11 11.11 -10.92
C LEU A 30 -5.19 10.07 -10.57
N VAL A 31 -5.85 10.21 -9.42
CA VAL A 31 -6.89 9.27 -8.95
C VAL A 31 -8.02 9.06 -9.97
N PRO A 32 -8.62 10.10 -10.58
CA PRO A 32 -9.65 9.90 -11.60
C PRO A 32 -9.16 9.05 -12.78
N ARG A 33 -7.98 9.39 -13.31
CA ARG A 33 -7.37 8.64 -14.42
C ARG A 33 -7.02 7.21 -14.05
N PHE A 34 -6.61 6.98 -12.81
CA PHE A 34 -6.35 5.64 -12.28
C PHE A 34 -7.61 4.77 -12.31
N TYR A 35 -8.75 5.32 -11.92
CA TYR A 35 -10.03 4.62 -12.00
C TYR A 35 -10.50 4.46 -13.45
N ASP A 36 -10.41 5.49 -14.29
CA ASP A 36 -10.80 5.44 -15.70
C ASP A 36 -10.02 4.38 -16.50
N GLN A 37 -8.78 4.11 -16.10
CA GLN A 37 -7.91 3.11 -16.70
C GLN A 37 -8.03 1.71 -16.06
N ASP A 38 -9.04 1.48 -15.21
CA ASP A 38 -9.27 0.21 -14.48
C ASP A 38 -8.05 -0.31 -13.69
N ARG A 39 -7.15 0.61 -13.28
CA ARG A 39 -5.93 0.22 -12.54
C ARG A 39 -6.20 -0.22 -11.11
N ARG A 40 -7.41 0.01 -10.60
CA ARG A 40 -7.84 -0.52 -9.30
C ARG A 40 -7.72 -2.06 -9.27
N LYS A 41 -8.12 -2.71 -10.37
CA LYS A 41 -8.10 -4.16 -10.51
C LYS A 41 -6.69 -4.74 -10.36
N GLU A 42 -5.68 -4.05 -10.89
CA GLU A 42 -4.26 -4.43 -10.74
C GLU A 42 -3.80 -4.50 -9.28
N ILE A 43 -4.37 -3.67 -8.41
CA ILE A 43 -4.03 -3.64 -6.98
C ILE A 43 -4.78 -4.75 -6.24
N GLU A 44 -6.06 -4.93 -6.57
CA GLU A 44 -6.90 -5.98 -5.97
C GLU A 44 -6.39 -7.39 -6.32
N GLU A 45 -6.00 -7.61 -7.58
CA GLU A 45 -5.40 -8.88 -8.03
C GLU A 45 -4.03 -9.12 -7.35
N TYR A 46 -3.21 -8.08 -7.24
CA TYR A 46 -1.92 -8.18 -6.55
C TYR A 46 -2.08 -8.51 -5.07
N ALA A 47 -3.01 -7.87 -4.37
CA ALA A 47 -3.31 -8.15 -2.97
C ALA A 47 -3.81 -9.60 -2.77
N ARG A 48 -4.70 -10.08 -3.65
CA ARG A 48 -5.18 -11.47 -3.63
C ARG A 48 -4.05 -12.48 -3.85
N MET A 49 -3.18 -12.22 -4.81
CA MET A 49 -2.01 -13.07 -5.07
C MET A 49 -1.10 -13.17 -3.83
N LEU A 50 -0.88 -12.07 -3.10
CA LEU A 50 -0.10 -12.10 -1.85
C LEU A 50 -0.79 -12.90 -0.74
N GLU A 51 -2.11 -12.80 -0.62
CA GLU A 51 -2.91 -13.58 0.33
C GLU A 51 -2.83 -15.09 0.02
N GLU A 52 -2.92 -15.47 -1.24
CA GLU A 52 -2.81 -16.87 -1.70
C GLU A 52 -1.38 -17.43 -1.54
N THR A 53 -0.36 -16.65 -1.90
CA THR A 53 1.04 -17.11 -1.86
C THR A 53 1.58 -17.23 -0.44
N SER A 54 1.02 -16.46 0.51
CA SER A 54 1.37 -16.57 1.93
C SER A 54 0.85 -17.86 2.59
N MET A 55 0.00 -18.64 1.90
CA MET A 55 -0.54 -19.93 2.39
C MET A 55 0.47 -21.09 2.37
N GLY A 56 1.69 -20.89 1.88
CA GLY A 56 2.71 -21.95 1.73
C GLY A 56 3.34 -22.47 3.04
N GLY A 57 2.99 -21.93 4.21
CA GLY A 57 3.52 -22.33 5.52
C GLY A 57 2.46 -23.02 6.40
N ILE A 58 2.71 -24.29 6.75
CA ILE A 58 1.78 -25.30 7.30
C ILE A 58 0.95 -24.91 8.56
N LEU A 59 1.11 -23.77 9.22
CA LEU A 59 0.42 -23.51 10.52
C LEU A 59 -0.06 -22.07 10.79
N VAL A 60 0.07 -21.11 9.88
CA VAL A 60 -0.40 -19.73 10.11
C VAL A 60 -1.43 -19.39 9.06
N LYS A 61 -2.68 -19.14 9.48
CA LYS A 61 -3.69 -18.57 8.57
C LYS A 61 -3.10 -17.30 7.96
N SER A 62 -3.04 -17.24 6.63
CA SER A 62 -2.65 -16.01 5.94
C SER A 62 -3.45 -14.84 6.49
N PRO A 63 -2.80 -13.69 6.75
CA PRO A 63 -3.52 -12.52 7.21
C PRO A 63 -4.47 -12.06 6.10
N GLU A 64 -5.75 -11.91 6.41
CA GLU A 64 -6.75 -11.36 5.50
C GLU A 64 -6.33 -9.94 5.07
N ILE A 65 -6.32 -9.67 3.76
CA ILE A 65 -6.00 -8.34 3.23
C ILE A 65 -7.30 -7.64 2.83
N ARG A 66 -7.56 -6.46 3.41
CA ARG A 66 -8.72 -5.63 3.04
C ARG A 66 -8.24 -4.26 2.56
N LEU A 67 -8.78 -3.81 1.43
CA LEU A 67 -8.45 -2.54 0.82
C LEU A 67 -9.65 -1.60 0.93
N GLN A 68 -9.43 -0.39 1.42
CA GLN A 68 -10.45 0.66 1.45
C GLN A 68 -10.19 1.68 0.34
N TRP A 69 -11.20 1.90 -0.49
CA TRP A 69 -11.14 2.83 -1.62
C TRP A 69 -12.10 4.00 -1.41
N GLU A 70 -11.65 5.18 -1.81
CA GLU A 70 -12.47 6.39 -1.87
C GLU A 70 -12.32 7.05 -3.25
N ASP A 71 -13.44 7.52 -3.82
CA ASP A 71 -13.47 8.04 -5.19
C ASP A 71 -12.53 9.22 -5.43
N LYS A 72 -12.35 10.08 -4.42
CA LYS A 72 -11.52 11.29 -4.52
C LYS A 72 -10.10 11.11 -3.98
N ARG A 73 -9.89 10.08 -3.18
CA ARG A 73 -8.64 9.89 -2.42
C ARG A 73 -7.88 8.62 -2.81
N GLY A 74 -8.48 7.77 -3.64
CA GLY A 74 -7.85 6.53 -4.08
C GLY A 74 -7.85 5.47 -2.97
N LEU A 75 -6.74 4.74 -2.84
CA LEU A 75 -6.55 3.77 -1.77
C LEU A 75 -6.28 4.50 -0.46
N THR A 76 -7.19 4.40 0.51
CA THR A 76 -7.09 5.13 1.78
C THR A 76 -6.69 4.26 2.97
N ASN A 77 -6.92 2.95 2.90
CA ASN A 77 -6.45 2.00 3.91
C ASN A 77 -6.08 0.64 3.28
N ILE A 78 -5.03 0.03 3.83
CA ILE A 78 -4.60 -1.35 3.56
C ILE A 78 -4.57 -2.07 4.91
N SER A 79 -5.62 -2.83 5.22
CA SER A 79 -5.70 -3.63 6.44
C SER A 79 -5.11 -5.02 6.20
N ILE A 80 -4.30 -5.51 7.14
CA ILE A 80 -3.64 -6.83 7.10
C ILE A 80 -3.90 -7.54 8.42
N GLY A 81 -4.75 -8.56 8.37
CA GLY A 81 -5.23 -9.27 9.54
C GLY A 81 -6.13 -8.42 10.43
N VAL A 82 -6.03 -8.66 11.75
CA VAL A 82 -6.99 -8.11 12.73
C VAL A 82 -6.67 -6.68 13.15
N SER A 83 -5.38 -6.33 13.25
CA SER A 83 -4.96 -5.06 13.88
C SER A 83 -3.89 -4.29 13.13
N GLY A 84 -3.27 -4.88 12.12
CA GLY A 84 -2.17 -4.27 11.37
C GLY A 84 -2.64 -3.64 10.07
N GLY A 85 -1.99 -2.57 9.64
CA GLY A 85 -2.29 -1.99 8.34
C GLY A 85 -1.55 -0.71 8.03
N PHE A 86 -2.04 -0.04 7.00
CA PHE A 86 -1.59 1.26 6.53
C PHE A 86 -2.77 2.18 6.33
N ASP A 87 -2.63 3.42 6.77
CA ASP A 87 -3.58 4.49 6.49
C ASP A 87 -2.95 5.55 5.61
N LEU A 88 -3.74 6.12 4.71
CA LEU A 88 -3.32 7.30 3.96
C LEU A 88 -3.25 8.50 4.91
N ASN A 89 -2.03 8.97 5.16
CA ASN A 89 -1.76 10.23 5.83
C ASN A 89 -1.53 11.32 4.80
N GLU A 90 -2.35 12.37 4.83
CA GLU A 90 -2.24 13.53 3.95
C GLU A 90 -1.60 14.74 4.62
N SER A 91 -1.22 14.64 5.90
CA SER A 91 -0.55 15.71 6.62
C SER A 91 0.89 15.83 6.13
N GLY A 92 1.22 16.96 5.50
CA GLY A 92 2.55 17.19 4.92
C GLY A 92 2.67 16.55 3.53
N TRP A 93 3.64 15.65 3.35
CA TRP A 93 3.77 14.91 2.08
C TRP A 93 2.90 13.65 2.16
N PRO A 94 1.90 13.48 1.28
CA PRO A 94 1.00 12.32 1.33
C PRO A 94 1.76 10.99 1.31
N SER A 95 1.47 10.10 2.25
CA SER A 95 2.14 8.81 2.42
C SER A 95 1.23 7.78 3.07
N PHE A 96 1.53 6.50 2.88
CA PHE A 96 0.98 5.45 3.72
C PHE A 96 1.73 5.39 5.03
N GLN A 97 1.01 5.59 6.13
CA GLN A 97 1.52 5.47 7.48
C GLN A 97 1.10 4.11 8.05
N GLU A 98 2.04 3.39 8.62
CA GLU A 98 1.84 2.08 9.23
C GLU A 98 1.16 2.17 10.60
N HIS A 99 0.42 1.12 10.97
CA HIS A 99 0.01 0.89 12.35
C HIS A 99 0.05 -0.61 12.69
N ASN A 100 0.59 -0.94 13.86
CA ASN A 100 0.62 -2.29 14.44
C ASN A 100 1.12 -3.41 13.51
N LEU A 101 2.14 -3.15 12.70
CA LEU A 101 2.68 -4.16 11.80
C LEU A 101 3.88 -4.88 12.42
N GLY A 102 3.94 -6.20 12.21
CA GLY A 102 5.16 -7.00 12.35
C GLY A 102 5.93 -7.06 11.03
N THR A 103 7.10 -7.71 11.01
CA THR A 103 7.99 -7.74 9.82
C THR A 103 7.29 -8.25 8.54
N ASN A 104 6.58 -9.38 8.62
CA ASN A 104 5.94 -9.97 7.43
C ASN A 104 4.77 -9.11 6.92
N THR A 105 3.91 -8.61 7.82
CA THR A 105 2.78 -7.75 7.44
C THR A 105 3.25 -6.40 6.91
N SER A 106 4.39 -5.91 7.40
CA SER A 106 5.05 -4.69 6.88
C SER A 106 5.54 -4.86 5.46
N LEU A 107 6.16 -6.01 5.14
CA LEU A 107 6.57 -6.32 3.77
C LEU A 107 5.37 -6.44 2.83
N MET A 108 4.31 -7.14 3.26
CA MET A 108 3.10 -7.33 2.47
C MET A 108 2.36 -6.02 2.19
N GLY A 109 2.06 -5.21 3.22
CA GLY A 109 1.33 -3.97 2.99
C GLY A 109 2.19 -2.88 2.36
N GLY A 110 3.49 -2.87 2.67
CA GLY A 110 4.46 -2.04 1.98
C GLY A 110 4.47 -2.32 0.48
N SER A 111 4.51 -3.59 0.05
CA SER A 111 4.51 -3.92 -1.38
C SER A 111 3.19 -3.55 -2.09
N ILE A 112 2.04 -3.70 -1.42
CA ILE A 112 0.74 -3.23 -1.95
C ILE A 112 0.75 -1.71 -2.12
N ALA A 113 1.19 -0.95 -1.12
CA ALA A 113 1.30 0.50 -1.18
C ALA A 113 2.24 0.93 -2.34
N MET A 114 3.36 0.24 -2.52
CA MET A 114 4.29 0.50 -3.63
C MET A 114 3.67 0.21 -5.00
N LYS A 115 2.96 -0.91 -5.15
CA LYS A 115 2.24 -1.27 -6.38
C LYS A 115 1.17 -0.22 -6.68
N TYR A 116 0.43 0.27 -5.69
CA TYR A 116 -0.52 1.37 -5.87
C TYR A 116 0.16 2.65 -6.37
N VAL A 117 1.24 3.11 -5.72
CA VAL A 117 1.98 4.30 -6.17
C VAL A 117 2.52 4.12 -7.59
N SER A 118 3.05 2.94 -7.93
CA SER A 118 3.51 2.61 -9.28
C SER A 118 2.38 2.72 -10.31
N GLU A 119 1.21 2.11 -10.06
CA GLU A 119 0.07 2.19 -10.98
C GLU A 119 -0.47 3.62 -11.11
N LEU A 120 -0.53 4.37 -10.00
CA LEU A 120 -0.95 5.78 -10.01
C LEU A 120 -0.01 6.65 -10.86
N MET A 121 1.29 6.37 -10.83
CA MET A 121 2.28 7.04 -11.68
C MET A 121 2.14 6.66 -13.16
N LYS A 122 1.74 5.43 -13.47
CA LYS A 122 1.46 5.01 -14.86
C LYS A 122 0.24 5.73 -15.44
N SER A 123 -0.73 6.13 -14.63
CA SER A 123 -1.90 6.95 -15.03
C SER A 123 -1.57 8.38 -15.47
N ARG A 124 -0.32 8.81 -15.36
CA ARG A 124 0.14 10.10 -15.91
C ARG A 124 0.21 10.10 -17.44
N LYS A 125 0.45 8.93 -18.03
CA LYS A 125 0.57 8.71 -19.47
C LYS A 125 -0.80 8.44 -20.07
#